data_AF-A0A6I7DFX1-F1
#
_entry.id   AF-A0A6I7DFX1-F1
#
_cell.length_a   1.000
_cell.length_b   1.000
_cell.length_c   1.000
_cell.angle_alpha   90.00
_cell.angle_beta   90.00
_cell.angle_gamma   90.00
#
_symmetry.space_group_name_H-M   'P 1'
#
loop_
_entity.id
_entity.type
_entity.pdbx_description
1 polymer ?
#
loop_
_entity_poly.entity_id
_entity_poly.type
_entity_poly.pdbx_seq_one_letter_code
_entity_poly.pdbx_strand_id
1 'polypeptide(L)'
;MINIVIVSHSKHLADGVAELASQMLNPTHCQLAVAAGINDEEHAIGTDAVKIMTAIESLSQAQSIVVMMDLGSAILSAETAIELLDPELAEKVTLCSAPLVEGTLAAVVAASSGASLEKVIEEASNSLYPKKIQLGENFVQPKNDINAPVKIHGKEASWVVRNPHGLHVRPAATLVEVLSTFQADYQLVKGDRRINPLSLNQLSLIQIRQGDEITLIASGEQENEAIAAFLELARNGFGEELPSDSNTITLNGILAPVSQIKAPAFVWHEIELSPVENLSEPIDIDAQIGKLNFAIKSTLKALKQSANKASQKLGEHIGAIFNGHIMMLDDDELITSVIDRIKAEKISAQQSWSDEMQERTQMYCALTDPYLRARELDLRDLRNQVLYHLQDKTRPSFTPSQPAILVAKELFPSTLIQLVDSQLVGIALAKGDSRSHSAIIAAEMRLPMLVNLGSALLKVTESQKLKLDTNKGELVIEPIML
;
A
#
# COMPACT_ATOMS: atom_id res chain seq x y z
N MET A 1 -11.27 -12.86 -33.54
CA MET A 1 -10.62 -13.08 -32.23
C MET A 1 -9.43 -12.14 -32.14
N ILE A 2 -9.32 -11.40 -31.04
CA ILE A 2 -8.17 -10.52 -30.78
C ILE A 2 -7.37 -11.14 -29.65
N ASN A 3 -6.12 -11.47 -29.91
CA ASN A 3 -5.24 -12.11 -28.92
C ASN A 3 -4.19 -11.12 -28.43
N ILE A 4 -3.63 -11.40 -27.24
CA ILE A 4 -2.75 -10.47 -26.54
C ILE A 4 -1.41 -11.15 -26.28
N VAL A 5 -0.32 -10.44 -26.54
CA VAL A 5 1.04 -10.84 -26.18
C VAL A 5 1.57 -9.89 -25.12
N ILE A 6 1.99 -10.42 -23.97
CA ILE A 6 2.65 -9.64 -22.91
C ILE A 6 4.16 -9.72 -23.13
N VAL A 7 4.79 -8.56 -23.31
CA VAL A 7 6.23 -8.40 -23.46
C VAL A 7 6.77 -7.64 -22.26
N SER A 8 7.78 -8.20 -21.60
CA SER A 8 8.37 -7.57 -20.41
C SER A 8 9.82 -7.99 -20.23
N HIS A 9 10.62 -7.12 -19.63
CA HIS A 9 12.00 -7.45 -19.26
C HIS A 9 12.05 -8.51 -18.16
N SER A 10 11.06 -8.50 -17.27
CA SER A 10 10.96 -9.42 -16.15
C SER A 10 9.95 -10.51 -16.45
N LYS A 11 10.40 -11.77 -16.44
CA LYS A 11 9.51 -12.92 -16.54
C LYS A 11 8.49 -12.97 -15.41
N HIS A 12 8.92 -12.71 -14.17
CA HIS A 12 8.01 -12.68 -13.01
C HIS A 12 6.93 -11.61 -13.14
N LEU A 13 7.27 -10.43 -13.67
CA LEU A 13 6.29 -9.38 -13.91
C LEU A 13 5.28 -9.82 -14.98
N ALA A 14 5.76 -10.36 -16.09
CA ALA A 14 4.91 -10.80 -17.19
C ALA A 14 3.97 -11.94 -16.77
N ASP A 15 4.50 -12.93 -16.06
CA ASP A 15 3.73 -14.06 -15.53
C ASP A 15 2.71 -13.58 -14.49
N GLY A 16 3.06 -12.62 -13.63
CA GLY A 16 2.11 -12.01 -12.68
C GLY A 16 0.99 -11.21 -13.35
N VAL A 17 1.30 -10.45 -14.41
CA VAL A 17 0.27 -9.76 -15.22
C VAL A 17 -0.62 -10.78 -15.94
N ALA A 18 -0.03 -11.85 -16.47
CA ALA A 18 -0.78 -12.92 -17.13
C ALA A 18 -1.71 -13.66 -16.14
N GLU A 19 -1.25 -13.93 -14.93
CA GLU A 19 -2.05 -14.52 -13.87
C GLU A 19 -3.27 -13.65 -13.53
N LEU A 20 -3.08 -12.34 -13.36
CA LEU A 20 -4.20 -11.40 -13.14
C LEU A 20 -5.17 -11.37 -14.32
N ALA A 21 -4.64 -11.26 -15.54
CA ALA A 21 -5.43 -11.24 -16.76
C ALA A 21 -6.24 -12.52 -16.97
N SER A 22 -5.67 -13.68 -16.63
CA SER A 22 -6.30 -15.00 -16.82
C SER A 22 -7.63 -15.14 -16.09
N GLN A 23 -7.82 -14.41 -15.00
CA GLN A 23 -9.05 -14.43 -14.21
C GLN A 23 -10.24 -13.75 -14.91
N MET A 24 -9.97 -12.98 -15.96
CA MET A 24 -10.95 -12.23 -16.76
C MET A 24 -10.92 -12.64 -18.23
N LEU A 25 -10.12 -13.66 -18.57
CA LEU A 25 -9.93 -14.12 -19.92
C LEU A 25 -11.07 -15.05 -20.32
N ASN A 26 -11.75 -14.73 -21.42
CA ASN A 26 -12.64 -15.68 -22.08
C ASN A 26 -11.89 -16.34 -23.26
N PRO A 27 -11.48 -17.62 -23.14
CA PRO A 27 -10.69 -18.31 -24.16
C PRO A 27 -11.41 -18.51 -25.49
N THR A 28 -12.74 -18.30 -25.53
CA THR A 28 -13.54 -18.30 -26.77
C THR A 28 -13.32 -17.04 -27.59
N HIS A 29 -12.90 -15.93 -26.98
CA HIS A 29 -12.77 -14.63 -27.65
C HIS A 29 -11.37 -14.01 -27.57
N CYS A 30 -10.53 -14.44 -26.63
CA CYS A 30 -9.18 -13.94 -26.45
C CYS A 30 -8.25 -15.03 -25.93
N GLN A 31 -7.05 -15.12 -26.50
CA GLN A 31 -5.94 -15.91 -25.97
C GLN A 31 -4.78 -14.99 -25.57
N LEU A 32 -3.97 -15.47 -24.63
CA LEU A 32 -2.86 -14.73 -24.06
C LEU A 32 -1.56 -15.53 -24.22
N ALA A 33 -0.50 -14.86 -24.69
CA ALA A 33 0.86 -15.40 -24.71
C ALA A 33 1.82 -14.46 -23.99
N VAL A 34 2.93 -15.00 -23.49
CA VAL A 34 3.94 -14.25 -22.73
C VAL A 34 5.30 -14.42 -23.40
N ALA A 35 6.00 -13.30 -23.63
CA ALA A 35 7.38 -13.26 -24.09
C ALA A 35 8.19 -12.33 -23.18
N ALA A 36 8.91 -12.91 -22.21
CA ALA A 36 9.61 -12.11 -21.22
C ALA A 36 10.93 -12.73 -20.76
N GLY A 37 11.86 -11.85 -20.35
CA GLY A 37 13.20 -12.21 -19.90
C GLY A 37 14.10 -12.78 -21.00
N ILE A 38 15.39 -12.84 -20.71
CA ILE A 38 16.38 -13.52 -21.55
C ILE A 38 16.78 -14.87 -20.94
N ASN A 39 17.33 -15.78 -21.75
CA ASN A 39 17.80 -17.09 -21.29
C ASN A 39 19.18 -16.98 -20.63
N ASP A 40 19.28 -16.17 -19.57
CA ASP A 40 20.47 -15.99 -18.74
C ASP A 40 20.06 -16.21 -17.28
N GLU A 41 20.58 -17.24 -16.63
CA GLU A 41 20.23 -17.60 -15.24
C GLU A 41 20.77 -16.59 -14.21
N GLU A 42 21.87 -15.89 -14.52
CA GLU A 42 22.47 -14.88 -13.64
C GLU A 42 21.90 -13.48 -13.91
N HIS A 43 21.48 -13.19 -15.15
CA HIS A 43 20.95 -11.89 -15.57
C HIS A 43 19.67 -12.01 -16.39
N ALA A 44 18.63 -12.63 -15.81
CA ALA A 44 17.38 -12.96 -16.52
C ALA A 44 16.54 -11.75 -17.02
N ILE A 45 16.90 -10.51 -16.66
CA ILE A 45 16.17 -9.30 -17.02
C ILE A 45 16.57 -8.84 -18.43
N GLY A 46 15.61 -8.82 -19.36
CA GLY A 46 15.82 -8.37 -20.73
C GLY A 46 14.68 -8.76 -21.66
N THR A 47 14.75 -8.32 -22.91
CA THR A 47 13.78 -8.65 -23.96
C THR A 47 14.46 -9.37 -25.12
N ASP A 48 13.76 -10.35 -25.69
CA ASP A 48 14.28 -11.22 -26.75
C ASP A 48 13.30 -11.23 -27.93
N ALA A 49 13.75 -10.70 -29.08
CA ALA A 49 12.93 -10.60 -30.28
C ALA A 49 12.45 -11.97 -30.79
N VAL A 50 13.24 -13.03 -30.65
CA VAL A 50 12.87 -14.37 -31.09
C VAL A 50 11.76 -14.94 -30.20
N LYS A 51 11.84 -14.74 -28.88
CA LYS A 51 10.74 -15.13 -27.98
C LYS A 51 9.44 -14.39 -28.27
N ILE A 52 9.52 -13.08 -28.57
CA ILE A 52 8.36 -12.27 -28.92
C ILE A 52 7.75 -12.79 -30.24
N MET A 53 8.58 -13.03 -31.25
CA MET A 53 8.17 -13.61 -32.53
C MET A 53 7.44 -14.95 -32.33
N THR A 54 8.05 -15.88 -31.57
CA THR A 54 7.43 -17.19 -31.27
C THR A 54 6.10 -17.06 -30.51
N ALA A 55 5.99 -16.11 -29.57
CA ALA A 55 4.73 -15.85 -28.87
C ALA A 55 3.65 -15.34 -29.83
N ILE A 56 3.99 -14.45 -30.76
CA ILE A 56 3.07 -13.98 -31.80
C ILE A 56 2.66 -15.12 -32.73
N GLU A 57 3.60 -15.96 -33.18
CA GLU A 57 3.33 -17.13 -34.03
C GLU A 57 2.39 -18.14 -33.37
N SER A 58 2.51 -18.34 -32.06
CA SER A 58 1.62 -19.21 -31.29
C SER A 58 0.15 -18.77 -31.34
N LEU A 59 -0.10 -17.50 -31.69
CA LEU A 59 -1.41 -16.87 -31.80
C LEU A 59 -1.79 -16.55 -33.26
N SER A 60 -1.09 -17.12 -34.24
CA SER A 60 -1.22 -16.82 -35.69
C SER A 60 -2.63 -16.95 -36.28
N GLN A 61 -3.51 -17.73 -35.64
CA GLN A 61 -4.91 -17.89 -36.03
C GLN A 61 -5.80 -16.70 -35.63
N ALA A 62 -5.29 -15.75 -34.85
CA ALA A 62 -6.00 -14.54 -34.49
C ALA A 62 -6.28 -13.67 -35.72
N GLN A 63 -7.36 -12.87 -35.64
CA GLN A 63 -7.62 -11.83 -36.63
C GLN A 63 -6.68 -10.64 -36.41
N SER A 64 -6.37 -10.34 -35.15
CA SER A 64 -5.45 -9.29 -34.74
C SER A 64 -4.75 -9.69 -33.44
N ILE A 65 -3.51 -9.22 -33.27
CA ILE A 65 -2.67 -9.50 -32.10
C ILE A 65 -2.21 -8.17 -31.52
N VAL A 66 -2.54 -7.91 -30.25
CA VAL A 66 -2.12 -6.71 -29.54
C VAL A 66 -0.93 -7.05 -28.65
N VAL A 67 0.18 -6.35 -28.85
CA VAL A 67 1.41 -6.52 -28.05
C VAL A 67 1.46 -5.45 -26.97
N MET A 68 1.38 -5.90 -25.72
CA MET A 68 1.48 -5.08 -24.52
C MET A 68 2.93 -5.12 -24.02
N MET A 69 3.52 -3.97 -23.71
CA MET A 69 4.95 -3.84 -23.46
C MET A 69 5.25 -2.90 -22.27
N ASP A 70 6.39 -3.10 -21.59
CA ASP A 70 6.78 -2.33 -20.41
C ASP A 70 7.64 -1.09 -20.72
N LEU A 71 8.93 -1.28 -20.98
CA LEU A 71 9.97 -0.26 -21.04
C LEU A 71 10.52 -0.13 -22.47
N GLY A 72 11.19 0.98 -22.76
CA GLY A 72 11.57 1.39 -24.12
C GLY A 72 12.30 0.33 -24.96
N SER A 73 13.18 -0.50 -24.39
CA SER A 73 13.88 -1.56 -25.14
C SER A 73 12.97 -2.71 -25.59
N ALA A 74 11.83 -2.92 -24.92
CA ALA A 74 10.82 -3.88 -25.36
C ALA A 74 10.18 -3.47 -26.68
N ILE A 75 10.08 -2.16 -26.94
CA ILE A 75 9.56 -1.61 -28.20
C ILE A 75 10.46 -2.06 -29.35
N LEU A 76 11.77 -1.80 -29.23
CA LEU A 76 12.75 -2.19 -30.25
C LEU A 76 12.77 -3.71 -30.47
N SER A 77 12.75 -4.50 -29.40
CA SER A 77 12.69 -5.97 -29.52
C SER A 77 11.41 -6.46 -30.20
N ALA A 78 10.27 -5.81 -29.97
CA ALA A 78 9.01 -6.16 -30.61
C ALA A 78 8.97 -5.71 -32.08
N GLU A 79 9.52 -4.54 -32.41
CA GLU A 79 9.70 -4.09 -33.80
C GLU A 79 10.58 -5.08 -34.57
N THR A 80 11.73 -5.46 -34.02
CA THR A 80 12.59 -6.50 -34.61
C THR A 80 11.86 -7.84 -34.74
N ALA A 81 11.06 -8.23 -33.74
CA ALA A 81 10.26 -9.45 -33.83
C ALA A 81 9.27 -9.40 -34.99
N ILE A 82 8.60 -8.26 -35.19
CA ILE A 82 7.66 -8.05 -36.31
C ILE A 82 8.38 -8.11 -37.66
N GLU A 83 9.58 -7.57 -37.78
CA GLU A 83 10.40 -7.65 -39.00
C GLU A 83 10.79 -9.09 -39.36
N LEU A 84 10.87 -9.99 -38.38
CA LEU A 84 11.21 -11.40 -38.57
C LEU A 84 9.99 -12.28 -38.89
N LEU A 85 8.77 -11.79 -38.70
CA LEU A 85 7.54 -12.55 -38.94
C LEU A 85 7.25 -12.70 -40.44
N ASP A 86 6.41 -13.69 -40.76
CA ASP A 86 5.74 -13.73 -42.05
C ASP A 86 4.94 -12.43 -42.31
N PRO A 87 5.04 -11.81 -43.50
CA PRO A 87 4.37 -10.53 -43.79
C PRO A 87 2.86 -10.53 -43.52
N GLU A 88 2.14 -11.63 -43.80
CA GLU A 88 0.69 -11.69 -43.56
C GLU A 88 0.36 -11.73 -42.06
N LEU A 89 1.25 -12.30 -41.24
CA LEU A 89 1.11 -12.29 -39.79
C LEU A 89 1.52 -10.93 -39.20
N ALA A 90 2.58 -10.31 -39.71
CA ALA A 90 3.05 -9.00 -39.29
C ALA A 90 1.95 -7.92 -39.41
N GLU A 91 1.16 -7.94 -40.49
CA GLU A 91 0.03 -7.03 -40.70
C GLU A 91 -1.07 -7.12 -39.64
N LYS A 92 -1.16 -8.26 -38.93
CA LYS A 92 -2.15 -8.48 -37.86
C LYS A 92 -1.69 -7.95 -36.50
N VAL A 93 -0.42 -7.57 -36.37
CA VAL A 93 0.19 -7.21 -35.08
C VAL A 93 0.09 -5.70 -34.86
N THR A 94 -0.32 -5.30 -33.66
CA THR A 94 -0.33 -3.89 -33.23
C THR A 94 0.38 -3.74 -31.89
N LEU A 95 1.38 -2.86 -31.84
CA LEU A 95 2.07 -2.50 -30.60
C LEU A 95 1.23 -1.48 -29.82
N CYS A 96 0.97 -1.74 -28.53
CA CYS A 96 0.19 -0.85 -27.68
C CYS A 96 1.08 -0.15 -26.64
N SER A 97 0.99 1.18 -26.57
CA SER A 97 1.76 2.02 -25.64
C SER A 97 1.14 2.17 -24.25
N ALA A 98 0.08 1.42 -23.96
CA ALA A 98 -0.59 1.43 -22.68
C ALA A 98 0.32 0.90 -21.54
N PRO A 99 0.13 1.35 -20.28
CA PRO A 99 0.84 0.77 -19.13
C PRO A 99 0.64 -0.75 -19.08
N LEU A 100 1.73 -1.50 -18.87
CA LEU A 100 1.70 -2.96 -18.96
C LEU A 100 0.60 -3.60 -18.11
N VAL A 101 0.46 -3.22 -16.84
CA VAL A 101 -0.51 -3.88 -15.94
C VAL A 101 -1.93 -3.44 -16.27
N GLU A 102 -2.25 -2.16 -16.06
CA GLU A 102 -3.61 -1.64 -16.22
C GLU A 102 -4.11 -1.80 -17.68
N GLY A 103 -3.22 -1.59 -18.64
CA GLY A 103 -3.50 -1.70 -20.06
C GLY A 103 -3.79 -3.14 -20.49
N THR A 104 -3.03 -4.12 -20.02
CA THR A 104 -3.28 -5.53 -20.35
C THR A 104 -4.62 -5.98 -19.79
N LEU A 105 -4.98 -5.59 -18.56
CA LEU A 105 -6.28 -5.97 -17.99
C LEU A 105 -7.44 -5.36 -18.79
N ALA A 106 -7.35 -4.07 -19.15
CA ALA A 106 -8.36 -3.42 -19.97
C ALA A 106 -8.47 -4.04 -21.37
N ALA A 107 -7.34 -4.36 -22.00
CA ALA A 107 -7.28 -5.02 -23.30
C ALA A 107 -7.91 -6.43 -23.24
N VAL A 108 -7.58 -7.23 -22.23
CA VAL A 108 -8.08 -8.60 -22.06
C VAL A 108 -9.59 -8.60 -21.85
N VAL A 109 -10.12 -7.69 -21.02
CA VAL A 109 -11.57 -7.58 -20.80
C VAL A 109 -12.28 -7.18 -22.09
N ALA A 110 -11.79 -6.16 -22.80
CA ALA A 110 -12.39 -5.71 -24.07
C ALA A 110 -12.32 -6.78 -25.17
N ALA A 111 -11.19 -7.49 -25.28
CA ALA A 111 -11.04 -8.57 -26.25
C ALA A 111 -11.91 -9.78 -25.90
N SER A 112 -11.97 -10.16 -24.63
CA SER A 112 -12.79 -11.28 -24.12
C SER A 112 -14.29 -11.02 -24.28
N SER A 113 -14.70 -9.75 -24.28
CA SER A 113 -16.08 -9.32 -24.52
C SER A 113 -16.43 -9.24 -26.02
N GLY A 114 -15.48 -9.52 -26.93
CA GLY A 114 -15.68 -9.49 -28.38
C GLY A 114 -15.61 -8.10 -29.02
N ALA A 115 -14.97 -7.11 -28.38
CA ALA A 115 -14.85 -5.76 -28.92
C ALA A 115 -13.96 -5.69 -30.20
N SER A 116 -14.05 -4.59 -30.95
CA SER A 116 -13.19 -4.33 -32.11
C SER A 116 -11.75 -4.00 -31.69
N LEU A 117 -10.80 -4.13 -32.62
CA LEU A 117 -9.39 -3.81 -32.37
C LEU A 117 -9.19 -2.37 -31.91
N GLU A 118 -9.89 -1.43 -32.53
CA GLU A 118 -9.84 -0.01 -32.16
C GLU A 118 -10.30 0.19 -30.72
N LYS A 119 -11.37 -0.51 -30.31
CA LYS A 119 -11.90 -0.41 -28.95
C LYS A 119 -10.98 -1.05 -27.92
N VAL A 120 -10.36 -2.19 -28.24
CA VAL A 120 -9.35 -2.84 -27.39
C VAL A 120 -8.16 -1.91 -27.16
N ILE A 121 -7.62 -1.30 -28.22
CA ILE A 121 -6.51 -0.34 -28.12
C ILE A 121 -6.92 0.91 -27.34
N GLU A 122 -8.14 1.41 -27.55
CA GLU A 122 -8.68 2.56 -26.82
C GLU A 122 -8.79 2.29 -25.31
N GLU A 123 -9.39 1.17 -24.90
CA GLU A 123 -9.51 0.81 -23.48
C GLU A 123 -8.13 0.57 -22.85
N ALA A 124 -7.21 -0.08 -23.56
CA ALA A 124 -5.84 -0.26 -23.08
C ALA A 124 -5.14 1.09 -22.88
N SER A 125 -5.17 1.98 -23.88
CA SER A 125 -4.45 3.26 -23.86
C SER A 125 -4.99 4.22 -22.80
N ASN A 126 -6.30 4.16 -22.52
CA ASN A 126 -6.95 4.98 -21.50
C ASN A 126 -6.86 4.39 -20.07
N SER A 127 -6.22 3.24 -19.89
CA SER A 127 -6.16 2.53 -18.61
C SER A 127 -5.41 3.25 -17.48
N LEU A 128 -4.50 4.18 -17.81
CA LEU A 128 -3.82 5.01 -16.81
C LEU A 128 -4.74 6.09 -16.22
N TYR A 129 -5.78 6.46 -16.97
CA TYR A 129 -6.61 7.62 -16.67
C TYR A 129 -7.34 7.52 -15.31
N PRO A 130 -7.93 6.38 -14.92
CA PRO A 130 -8.55 6.24 -13.61
C PRO A 130 -7.60 6.48 -12.45
N LYS A 131 -6.37 5.97 -12.56
CA LYS A 131 -5.33 6.13 -11.54
C LYS A 131 -4.92 7.59 -11.38
N LYS A 132 -4.77 8.33 -12.48
CA LYS A 132 -4.45 9.76 -12.46
C LYS A 132 -5.55 10.60 -11.80
N ILE A 133 -6.83 10.32 -12.07
CA ILE A 133 -7.95 10.97 -11.37
C ILE A 133 -7.87 10.71 -9.86
N GLN A 134 -7.63 9.46 -9.47
CA GLN A 134 -7.60 9.09 -8.06
C GLN A 134 -6.45 9.76 -7.30
N LEU A 135 -5.33 10.04 -7.98
CA LEU A 135 -4.19 10.77 -7.44
C LEU A 135 -4.33 12.30 -7.52
N GLY A 136 -5.41 12.82 -8.11
CA GLY A 136 -5.66 14.25 -8.24
C GLY A 136 -4.73 14.96 -9.24
N GLU A 137 -4.18 14.24 -10.21
CA GLU A 137 -3.32 14.84 -11.24
C GLU A 137 -4.14 15.73 -12.19
N ASN A 138 -3.59 16.90 -12.56
CA ASN A 138 -4.18 17.75 -13.58
C ASN A 138 -3.73 17.29 -14.97
N PHE A 139 -4.65 16.79 -15.79
CA PHE A 139 -4.40 16.45 -17.19
C PHE A 139 -5.57 16.84 -18.07
N VAL A 140 -5.28 17.10 -19.34
CA VAL A 140 -6.29 17.33 -20.37
C VAL A 140 -6.86 15.96 -20.74
N GLN A 141 -8.16 15.74 -20.53
CA GLN A 141 -8.86 14.58 -21.09
C GLN A 141 -8.58 14.50 -22.59
N PRO A 142 -8.23 13.31 -23.14
CA PRO A 142 -8.30 13.11 -24.58
C PRO A 142 -9.69 13.55 -25.06
N LYS A 143 -9.74 14.35 -26.13
CA LYS A 143 -11.00 14.76 -26.77
C LYS A 143 -11.63 13.57 -27.51
N ASN A 144 -12.13 12.59 -26.77
CA ASN A 144 -13.18 11.67 -27.21
C ASN A 144 -14.25 11.72 -26.12
N ASP A 145 -15.47 12.05 -26.51
CA ASP A 145 -16.60 12.41 -25.64
C ASP A 145 -16.86 11.41 -24.50
N ILE A 146 -16.49 11.77 -23.26
CA ILE A 146 -17.00 11.16 -22.02
C ILE A 146 -17.72 12.21 -21.15
N ASN A 147 -17.91 13.44 -21.66
CA ASN A 147 -18.72 14.44 -20.98
C ASN A 147 -20.21 14.09 -21.11
N ALA A 148 -20.69 13.38 -20.08
CA ALA A 148 -22.03 12.80 -19.92
C ALA A 148 -22.35 11.77 -21.00
N PRO A 149 -22.49 10.46 -20.68
CA PRO A 149 -23.08 9.55 -21.64
C PRO A 149 -24.44 10.15 -22.05
N VAL A 150 -24.69 10.26 -23.37
CA VAL A 150 -25.94 10.78 -23.94
C VAL A 150 -27.07 10.13 -23.17
N LYS A 151 -27.84 10.90 -22.37
CA LYS A 151 -28.93 10.35 -21.55
C LYS A 151 -29.79 9.48 -22.43
N ILE A 152 -29.61 8.17 -22.31
CA ILE A 152 -30.48 7.22 -22.98
C ILE A 152 -31.72 7.08 -22.11
N HIS A 153 -32.87 7.06 -22.78
CA HIS A 153 -34.14 6.70 -22.18
C HIS A 153 -34.39 5.25 -22.59
N GLY A 154 -34.51 4.38 -21.60
CA GLY A 154 -34.73 2.97 -21.82
C GLY A 154 -35.10 2.29 -20.51
N LYS A 155 -35.17 0.97 -20.52
CA LYS A 155 -35.51 0.19 -19.32
C LYS A 155 -34.43 0.33 -18.26
N GLU A 156 -34.84 0.50 -17.00
CA GLU A 156 -33.92 0.66 -15.88
C GLU A 156 -34.14 -0.40 -14.79
N ALA A 157 -33.06 -0.74 -14.10
CA ALA A 157 -33.08 -1.59 -12.92
C ALA A 157 -32.00 -1.17 -11.93
N SER A 158 -32.39 -1.09 -10.66
CA SER A 158 -31.50 -0.70 -9.56
C SER A 158 -31.10 -1.89 -8.70
N TRP A 159 -29.89 -1.85 -8.16
CA TRP A 159 -29.35 -2.86 -7.27
C TRP A 159 -28.45 -2.23 -6.21
N VAL A 160 -28.54 -2.73 -4.97
CA VAL A 160 -27.60 -2.37 -3.90
C VAL A 160 -26.44 -3.36 -3.92
N VAL A 161 -25.23 -2.86 -4.15
CA VAL A 161 -24.04 -3.70 -4.31
C VAL A 161 -23.70 -4.40 -2.99
N ARG A 162 -23.59 -5.73 -3.04
CA ARG A 162 -23.33 -6.57 -1.87
C ARG A 162 -21.90 -7.12 -1.78
N ASN A 163 -21.14 -7.04 -2.87
CA ASN A 163 -19.75 -7.48 -2.94
C ASN A 163 -18.91 -6.76 -1.87
N PRO A 164 -18.14 -7.49 -1.03
CA PRO A 164 -17.36 -6.89 0.07
C PRO A 164 -16.41 -5.78 -0.36
N HIS A 165 -15.86 -5.89 -1.57
CA HIS A 165 -14.90 -4.94 -2.14
C HIS A 165 -15.53 -4.04 -3.22
N GLY A 166 -16.87 -4.05 -3.37
CA GLY A 166 -17.56 -3.33 -4.43
C GLY A 166 -17.38 -3.95 -5.81
N LEU A 167 -17.66 -3.18 -6.87
CA LEU A 167 -17.44 -3.63 -8.26
C LEU A 167 -16.01 -3.28 -8.72
N HIS A 168 -15.02 -3.98 -8.19
CA HIS A 168 -13.64 -3.88 -8.67
C HIS A 168 -13.47 -4.65 -9.99
N VAL A 169 -12.20 -4.77 -10.44
CA VAL A 169 -11.84 -5.25 -11.79
C VAL A 169 -12.55 -6.55 -12.20
N ARG A 170 -12.68 -7.54 -11.30
CA ARG A 170 -13.27 -8.85 -11.62
C ARG A 170 -14.81 -8.81 -11.75
N PRO A 171 -15.59 -8.37 -10.75
CA PRO A 171 -17.03 -8.11 -10.92
C PRO A 171 -17.37 -7.20 -12.10
N ALA A 172 -16.54 -6.17 -12.32
CA ALA A 172 -16.68 -5.24 -13.43
C ALA A 172 -16.46 -5.94 -14.78
N ALA A 173 -15.45 -6.80 -14.91
CA ALA A 173 -15.21 -7.58 -16.12
C ALA A 173 -16.38 -8.53 -16.43
N THR A 174 -16.93 -9.22 -15.43
CA THR A 174 -18.10 -10.09 -15.63
C THR A 174 -19.33 -9.29 -16.07
N LEU A 175 -19.51 -8.07 -15.55
CA LEU A 175 -20.56 -7.16 -16.01
C LEU A 175 -20.37 -6.77 -17.48
N VAL A 176 -19.15 -6.39 -17.89
CA VAL A 176 -18.81 -6.05 -19.29
C VAL A 176 -19.08 -7.25 -20.20
N GLU A 177 -18.61 -8.44 -19.81
CA GLU A 177 -18.76 -9.67 -20.59
C GLU A 177 -20.23 -10.04 -20.81
N VAL A 178 -21.07 -9.99 -19.77
CA VAL A 178 -22.49 -10.30 -19.90
C VAL A 178 -23.20 -9.27 -20.77
N LEU A 179 -22.98 -7.97 -20.53
CA LEU A 179 -23.67 -6.92 -21.26
C LEU A 179 -23.26 -6.82 -22.73
N SER A 180 -22.02 -7.18 -23.09
CA SER A 180 -21.56 -7.15 -24.48
C SER A 180 -22.24 -8.18 -25.38
N THR A 181 -22.91 -9.19 -24.80
CA THR A 181 -23.63 -10.22 -25.56
C THR A 181 -24.98 -9.75 -26.12
N PHE A 182 -25.49 -8.59 -25.66
CA PHE A 182 -26.76 -8.05 -26.13
C PHE A 182 -26.57 -6.79 -26.97
N GLN A 183 -27.43 -6.62 -27.97
CA GLN A 183 -27.54 -5.44 -28.82
C GLN A 183 -28.38 -4.36 -28.12
N ALA A 184 -27.74 -3.64 -27.20
CA ALA A 184 -28.32 -2.49 -26.51
C ALA A 184 -27.26 -1.45 -26.16
N ASP A 185 -27.68 -0.19 -26.06
CA ASP A 185 -26.90 0.90 -25.48
C ASP A 185 -27.11 0.93 -23.96
N TYR A 186 -26.05 1.23 -23.21
CA TYR A 186 -26.06 1.16 -21.75
C TYR A 186 -25.60 2.44 -21.05
N GLN A 187 -26.19 2.68 -19.89
CA GLN A 187 -25.65 3.58 -18.87
C GLN A 187 -25.73 2.96 -17.50
N LEU A 188 -24.64 3.02 -16.73
CA LEU A 188 -24.65 2.71 -15.32
C LEU A 188 -24.57 4.00 -14.51
N VAL A 189 -25.51 4.16 -13.58
CA VAL A 189 -25.70 5.37 -12.78
C VAL A 189 -25.42 5.08 -11.31
N LYS A 190 -24.65 5.95 -10.66
CA LYS A 190 -24.45 5.98 -9.20
C LYS A 190 -24.49 7.44 -8.73
N GLY A 191 -25.52 7.81 -7.98
CA GLY A 191 -25.79 9.22 -7.65
C GLY A 191 -25.93 10.06 -8.93
N ASP A 192 -25.15 11.14 -9.04
CA ASP A 192 -25.15 12.02 -10.22
C ASP A 192 -24.22 11.56 -11.34
N ARG A 193 -23.41 10.52 -11.11
CA ARG A 193 -22.43 10.03 -12.09
C ARG A 193 -23.06 9.00 -13.01
N ARG A 194 -22.73 9.09 -14.30
CA ARG A 194 -23.17 8.16 -15.34
C ARG A 194 -21.97 7.73 -16.15
N ILE A 195 -21.88 6.44 -16.44
CA ILE A 195 -20.78 5.85 -17.22
C ILE A 195 -21.31 4.82 -18.21
N ASN A 196 -20.49 4.48 -19.20
CA ASN A 196 -20.69 3.30 -20.04
C ASN A 196 -20.18 2.05 -19.28
N PRO A 197 -21.06 1.09 -18.94
CA PRO A 197 -20.65 -0.14 -18.24
C PRO A 197 -19.86 -1.13 -19.11
N LEU A 198 -19.70 -0.89 -20.40
CA LEU A 198 -18.81 -1.67 -21.27
C LEU A 198 -17.35 -1.18 -21.21
N SER A 199 -17.06 -0.09 -20.49
CA SER A 199 -15.69 0.40 -20.28
C SER A 199 -15.23 0.11 -18.85
N LEU A 200 -14.26 -0.78 -18.73
CA LEU A 200 -13.62 -1.11 -17.44
C LEU A 200 -13.01 0.13 -16.79
N ASN A 201 -12.45 1.03 -17.60
CA ASN A 201 -11.86 2.28 -17.12
C ASN A 201 -12.92 3.19 -16.49
N GLN A 202 -14.09 3.31 -17.09
CA GLN A 202 -15.17 4.12 -16.53
C GLN A 202 -15.77 3.49 -15.27
N LEU A 203 -15.87 2.15 -15.22
CA LEU A 203 -16.29 1.42 -14.02
C LEU A 203 -15.33 1.66 -12.84
N SER A 204 -14.03 1.76 -13.10
CA SER A 204 -13.03 2.10 -12.08
C SER A 204 -13.23 3.53 -11.52
N LEU A 205 -13.58 4.49 -12.37
CA LEU A 205 -13.76 5.90 -11.99
C LEU A 205 -14.96 6.17 -11.07
N ILE A 206 -16.04 5.41 -11.21
CA ILE A 206 -17.27 5.62 -10.44
C ILE A 206 -17.15 5.09 -9.00
N GLN A 207 -16.10 4.30 -8.69
CA GLN A 207 -15.76 3.77 -7.37
C GLN A 207 -16.97 3.16 -6.64
N ILE A 208 -17.64 2.18 -7.27
CA ILE A 208 -18.81 1.50 -6.68
C ILE A 208 -18.33 0.58 -5.53
N ARG A 209 -18.84 0.82 -4.32
CA ARG A 209 -18.51 0.13 -3.06
C ARG A 209 -19.71 -0.68 -2.57
N GLN A 210 -19.46 -1.55 -1.60
CA GLN A 210 -20.53 -2.25 -0.90
C GLN A 210 -21.53 -1.25 -0.28
N GLY A 211 -22.82 -1.52 -0.45
CA GLY A 211 -23.91 -0.68 0.02
C GLY A 211 -24.30 0.46 -0.92
N ASP A 212 -23.52 0.73 -1.97
CA ASP A 212 -23.92 1.70 -2.99
C ASP A 212 -25.08 1.17 -3.82
N GLU A 213 -26.06 2.03 -4.11
CA GLU A 213 -27.09 1.77 -5.10
C GLU A 213 -26.59 2.16 -6.49
N ILE A 214 -26.70 1.23 -7.43
CA ILE A 214 -26.40 1.44 -8.84
C ILE A 214 -27.65 1.18 -9.68
N THR A 215 -27.81 1.92 -10.77
CA THR A 215 -28.92 1.74 -11.71
C THR A 215 -28.37 1.53 -13.11
N LEU A 216 -28.67 0.37 -13.70
CA LEU A 216 -28.41 0.12 -15.12
C LEU A 216 -29.61 0.61 -15.92
N ILE A 217 -29.35 1.42 -16.94
CA ILE A 217 -30.30 1.84 -17.97
C ILE A 217 -29.85 1.18 -19.27
N ALA A 218 -30.74 0.45 -19.93
CA ALA A 218 -30.51 -0.18 -21.23
C ALA A 218 -31.54 0.34 -22.22
N SER A 219 -31.12 0.62 -23.46
CA SER A 219 -31.98 1.08 -24.55
C SER A 219 -31.62 0.33 -25.82
N GLY A 220 -32.60 -0.26 -26.51
CA GLY A 220 -32.37 -1.00 -27.75
C GLY A 220 -33.29 -2.20 -27.90
N GLU A 221 -33.05 -3.02 -28.92
CA GLU A 221 -33.90 -4.18 -29.23
C GLU A 221 -33.92 -5.22 -28.11
N GLN A 222 -32.79 -5.38 -27.40
CA GLN A 222 -32.61 -6.37 -26.34
C GLN A 222 -32.52 -5.75 -24.94
N GLU A 223 -33.13 -4.57 -24.73
CA GLU A 223 -33.10 -3.89 -23.41
C GLU A 223 -33.71 -4.74 -22.28
N ASN A 224 -34.69 -5.58 -22.59
CA ASN A 224 -35.38 -6.40 -21.58
C ASN A 224 -34.50 -7.55 -21.10
N GLU A 225 -33.87 -8.25 -22.05
CA GLU A 225 -32.95 -9.35 -21.85
C GLU A 225 -31.70 -8.89 -21.12
N ALA A 226 -31.14 -7.74 -21.52
CA ALA A 226 -29.96 -7.18 -20.88
C ALA A 226 -30.22 -6.77 -19.42
N ILE A 227 -31.38 -6.17 -19.12
CA ILE A 227 -31.78 -5.83 -17.75
C ILE A 227 -32.01 -7.10 -16.91
N ALA A 228 -32.61 -8.13 -17.49
CA ALA A 228 -32.81 -9.41 -16.80
C ALA A 228 -31.46 -10.07 -16.46
N ALA A 229 -30.53 -10.10 -17.42
CA ALA A 229 -29.18 -10.63 -17.23
C ALA A 229 -28.39 -9.83 -16.19
N PHE A 230 -28.49 -8.50 -16.18
CA PHE A 230 -27.90 -7.66 -15.15
C PHE A 230 -28.41 -8.00 -13.74
N LEU A 231 -29.73 -8.15 -13.57
CA LEU A 231 -30.32 -8.50 -12.28
C LEU A 231 -29.93 -9.91 -11.81
N GLU A 232 -29.86 -10.87 -12.73
CA GLU A 232 -29.37 -12.22 -12.41
C GLU A 232 -27.91 -12.19 -11.98
N LEU A 233 -27.06 -11.49 -12.74
CA LEU A 233 -25.66 -11.31 -12.41
C LEU A 233 -25.49 -10.65 -11.04
N ALA A 234 -26.30 -9.63 -10.74
CA ALA A 234 -26.26 -8.92 -9.46
C ALA A 234 -26.69 -9.81 -8.27
N ARG A 235 -27.71 -10.67 -8.45
CA ARG A 235 -28.11 -11.67 -7.44
C ARG A 235 -27.01 -12.70 -7.16
N ASN A 236 -26.26 -13.08 -8.20
CA ASN A 236 -25.14 -14.02 -8.12
C ASN A 236 -23.81 -13.32 -7.76
N GLY A 237 -23.85 -12.08 -7.27
CA GLY A 237 -22.68 -11.36 -6.78
C GLY A 237 -21.68 -10.97 -7.85
N PHE A 238 -22.12 -10.79 -9.10
CA PHE A 238 -21.24 -10.44 -10.22
C PHE A 238 -20.07 -11.43 -10.41
N GLY A 239 -20.30 -12.71 -10.12
CA GLY A 239 -19.27 -13.76 -10.23
C GLY A 239 -18.45 -13.98 -8.96
N GLU A 240 -18.80 -13.33 -7.84
CA GLU A 240 -18.15 -13.53 -6.55
C GLU A 240 -19.11 -14.06 -5.48
N GLU A 241 -18.56 -14.75 -4.48
CA GLU A 241 -19.33 -15.17 -3.31
C GLU A 241 -19.79 -13.95 -2.51
N LEU A 242 -21.11 -13.77 -2.41
CA LEU A 242 -21.71 -12.74 -1.59
C LEU A 242 -21.67 -13.11 -0.11
N PRO A 243 -21.56 -12.14 0.81
CA PRO A 243 -21.79 -12.37 2.23
C PRO A 243 -23.17 -13.00 2.43
N SER A 244 -23.22 -14.19 3.04
CA SER A 244 -24.46 -14.92 3.25
C SER A 244 -25.39 -14.18 4.21
N ASP A 245 -26.67 -13.99 3.84
CA ASP A 245 -27.74 -13.54 4.75
C ASP A 245 -28.24 -14.66 5.67
N SER A 246 -27.37 -15.58 6.10
CA SER A 246 -27.83 -16.79 6.79
C SER A 246 -27.98 -16.57 8.29
N ASN A 247 -29.25 -16.48 8.72
CA ASN A 247 -29.76 -16.75 10.07
C ASN A 247 -29.42 -18.19 10.51
N THR A 248 -28.14 -18.49 10.69
CA THR A 248 -27.68 -19.77 11.24
C THR A 248 -27.43 -19.59 12.73
N ILE A 249 -28.12 -20.37 13.56
CA ILE A 249 -27.91 -20.36 15.02
C ILE A 249 -26.55 -21.01 15.30
N THR A 250 -25.56 -20.16 15.58
CA THR A 250 -24.29 -20.54 16.18
C THR A 250 -24.48 -20.71 17.68
N LEU A 251 -24.09 -21.85 18.24
CA LEU A 251 -23.96 -21.99 19.69
C LEU A 251 -22.74 -21.16 20.12
N ASN A 252 -23.01 -20.04 20.77
CA ASN A 252 -21.98 -19.13 21.29
C ASN A 252 -21.57 -19.54 22.71
N GLY A 253 -20.27 -19.76 22.91
CA GLY A 253 -19.65 -19.48 24.20
C GLY A 253 -19.43 -17.97 24.35
N ILE A 254 -19.35 -17.46 25.58
CA ILE A 254 -18.91 -16.07 25.80
C ILE A 254 -17.41 -16.03 25.52
N LEU A 255 -17.03 -15.37 24.43
CA LEU A 255 -15.69 -14.81 24.34
C LEU A 255 -15.62 -13.74 25.43
N ALA A 256 -14.82 -13.94 26.48
CA ALA A 256 -14.38 -12.82 27.30
C ALA A 256 -13.38 -12.06 26.43
N PRO A 257 -13.72 -10.90 25.85
CA PRO A 257 -12.70 -10.15 25.13
C PRO A 257 -11.70 -9.69 26.18
N VAL A 258 -10.43 -10.06 26.06
CA VAL A 258 -9.35 -9.35 26.76
C VAL A 258 -9.18 -7.98 26.09
N SER A 259 -10.22 -7.16 26.18
CA SER A 259 -10.24 -5.74 25.83
C SER A 259 -10.19 -4.89 27.09
N GLN A 260 -10.40 -5.53 28.24
CA GLN A 260 -10.37 -4.91 29.55
C GLN A 260 -9.31 -5.59 30.41
N ILE A 261 -8.24 -4.86 30.71
CA ILE A 261 -7.12 -5.36 31.50
C ILE A 261 -7.01 -4.55 32.78
N LYS A 262 -6.84 -5.26 33.90
CA LYS A 262 -6.53 -4.67 35.18
C LYS A 262 -5.11 -5.06 35.59
N ALA A 263 -4.25 -4.08 35.76
CA ALA A 263 -2.88 -4.30 36.18
C ALA A 263 -2.31 -3.04 36.86
N PRO A 264 -1.27 -3.17 37.69
CA PRO A 264 -0.51 -2.03 38.19
C PRO A 264 0.13 -1.24 37.03
N ALA A 265 0.25 0.07 37.22
CA ALA A 265 1.00 0.95 36.35
C ALA A 265 2.50 0.65 36.45
N PHE A 266 3.15 0.56 35.30
CA PHE A 266 4.60 0.63 35.15
C PHE A 266 4.94 1.92 34.42
N VAL A 267 5.46 2.91 35.15
CA VAL A 267 5.62 4.27 34.63
C VAL A 267 6.98 4.41 33.95
N TRP A 268 6.95 4.48 32.61
CA TRP A 268 8.14 4.69 31.80
C TRP A 268 8.43 6.18 31.66
N HIS A 269 9.63 6.56 32.10
CA HIS A 269 10.16 7.90 31.92
C HIS A 269 11.31 7.85 30.92
N GLU A 270 11.09 8.48 29.77
CA GLU A 270 12.17 8.69 28.81
C GLU A 270 13.17 9.70 29.40
N ILE A 271 14.45 9.37 29.36
CA ILE A 271 15.50 10.29 29.81
C ILE A 271 15.56 11.46 28.84
N GLU A 272 15.46 12.68 29.35
CA GLU A 272 15.68 13.88 28.53
C GLU A 272 17.18 14.03 28.25
N LEU A 273 17.53 13.85 26.97
CA LEU A 273 18.90 13.99 26.48
C LEU A 273 19.11 15.46 26.10
N SER A 274 20.16 16.08 26.66
CA SER A 274 20.51 17.47 26.31
C SER A 274 20.92 17.54 24.84
N PRO A 275 20.46 18.52 24.06
CA PRO A 275 20.96 18.73 22.70
C PRO A 275 22.35 19.39 22.72
N VAL A 276 22.63 20.25 23.71
CA VAL A 276 23.89 20.99 23.82
C VAL A 276 24.84 20.32 24.81
N GLU A 277 26.13 20.26 24.46
CA GLU A 277 27.24 19.87 25.35
C GLU A 277 27.99 21.14 25.78
N ASN A 278 28.25 21.29 27.09
CA ASN A 278 29.06 22.40 27.60
C ASN A 278 30.55 22.10 27.36
N LEU A 279 31.07 22.53 26.21
CA LEU A 279 32.48 22.37 25.85
C LEU A 279 33.26 23.67 26.06
N SER A 280 34.53 23.54 26.42
CA SER A 280 35.48 24.65 26.43
C SER A 280 35.89 25.02 25.00
N GLU A 281 35.97 26.31 24.69
CA GLU A 281 36.49 26.78 23.41
C GLU A 281 38.04 26.84 23.40
N PRO A 282 38.70 26.54 22.26
CA PRO A 282 38.12 26.13 20.97
C PRO A 282 37.71 24.65 20.95
N ILE A 283 36.60 24.35 20.26
CA ILE A 283 36.11 22.97 20.08
C ILE A 283 37.04 22.21 19.12
N ASP A 284 37.49 21.02 19.56
CA ASP A 284 38.25 20.08 18.73
C ASP A 284 37.32 19.37 17.73
N ILE A 285 37.33 19.86 16.49
CA ILE A 285 36.45 19.40 15.41
C ILE A 285 36.70 17.94 15.05
N ASP A 286 37.96 17.50 14.99
CA ASP A 286 38.30 16.12 14.62
C ASP A 286 37.84 15.15 15.71
N ALA A 287 37.98 15.52 16.99
CA ALA A 287 37.43 14.75 18.09
C ALA A 287 35.90 14.64 18.03
N GLN A 288 35.19 15.71 17.67
CA GLN A 288 33.73 15.69 17.53
C GLN A 288 33.28 14.80 16.36
N ILE A 289 33.95 14.87 15.20
CA ILE A 289 33.67 13.97 14.07
C ILE A 289 33.95 12.52 14.44
N GLY A 290 35.04 12.26 15.18
CA GLY A 290 35.35 10.93 15.72
C GLY A 290 34.25 10.37 16.64
N LYS A 291 33.75 11.19 17.58
CA LYS A 291 32.63 10.84 18.46
C LYS A 291 31.36 10.52 17.66
N LEU A 292 31.02 11.35 16.66
CA LEU A 292 29.88 11.13 15.78
C LEU A 292 29.97 9.79 15.06
N ASN A 293 31.08 9.53 14.36
CA ASN A 293 31.27 8.29 13.61
C ASN A 293 31.17 7.05 14.51
N PHE A 294 31.73 7.12 15.72
CA PHE A 294 31.60 6.06 16.71
C PHE A 294 30.14 5.85 17.15
N ALA A 295 29.41 6.93 17.42
CA ALA A 295 28.00 6.88 17.84
C ALA A 295 27.10 6.33 16.74
N ILE A 296 27.26 6.75 15.48
CA ILE A 296 26.53 6.23 14.32
C ILE A 296 26.79 4.73 14.17
N LYS A 297 28.05 4.30 14.15
CA LYS A 297 28.42 2.89 14.01
C LYS A 297 27.86 2.02 15.14
N SER A 298 27.90 2.52 16.37
CA SER A 298 27.34 1.83 17.55
C SER A 298 25.83 1.71 17.45
N THR A 299 25.16 2.77 17.00
CA THR A 299 23.71 2.80 16.80
C THR A 299 23.28 1.85 15.69
N LEU A 300 23.96 1.84 14.54
CA LEU A 300 23.70 0.89 13.43
C LEU A 300 23.82 -0.56 13.90
N LYS A 301 24.81 -0.87 14.74
CA LYS A 301 24.94 -2.21 15.34
C LYS A 301 23.74 -2.55 16.24
N ALA A 302 23.31 -1.62 17.09
CA ALA A 302 22.16 -1.82 17.98
C ALA A 302 20.84 -1.96 17.20
N LEU A 303 20.67 -1.20 16.11
CA LEU A 303 19.52 -1.32 15.22
C LEU A 303 19.48 -2.68 14.52
N LYS A 304 20.62 -3.20 14.04
CA LYS A 304 20.71 -4.56 13.46
C LYS A 304 20.30 -5.63 14.47
N GLN A 305 20.70 -5.48 15.74
CA GLN A 305 20.26 -6.38 16.81
C GLN A 305 18.76 -6.28 17.07
N SER A 306 18.22 -5.05 17.04
CA SER A 306 16.79 -4.79 17.21
C SER A 306 15.97 -5.38 16.06
N ALA A 307 16.42 -5.22 14.82
CA ALA A 307 15.82 -5.81 13.61
C ALA A 307 15.76 -7.34 13.71
N ASN A 308 16.88 -7.98 14.04
CA ASN A 308 16.93 -9.43 14.21
C ASN A 308 16.00 -9.91 15.34
N LYS A 309 15.99 -9.20 16.48
CA LYS A 309 15.10 -9.53 17.60
C LYS A 309 13.63 -9.40 17.20
N ALA A 310 13.28 -8.33 16.48
CA ALA A 310 11.95 -8.09 15.94
C ALA A 310 11.52 -9.19 14.96
N SER A 311 12.34 -9.49 13.95
CA SER A 311 12.07 -10.58 12.99
C SER A 311 11.81 -11.90 13.69
N GLN A 312 12.66 -12.27 14.66
CA GLN A 312 12.55 -13.54 15.38
C GLN A 312 11.33 -13.62 16.31
N LYS A 313 10.93 -12.52 16.94
CA LYS A 313 9.90 -12.52 17.99
C LYS A 313 8.51 -12.15 17.46
N LEU A 314 8.45 -11.26 16.48
CA LEU A 314 7.24 -10.60 16.01
C LEU A 314 7.03 -10.73 14.49
N GLY A 315 8.02 -11.27 13.75
CA GLY A 315 7.93 -11.49 12.31
C GLY A 315 8.74 -10.49 11.48
N GLU A 316 9.05 -10.89 10.25
CA GLU A 316 9.94 -10.14 9.34
C GLU A 316 9.42 -8.74 9.01
N HIS A 317 8.09 -8.54 8.97
CA HIS A 317 7.49 -7.23 8.73
C HIS A 317 7.80 -6.22 9.85
N ILE A 318 7.92 -6.67 11.10
CA ILE A 318 8.36 -5.81 12.20
C ILE A 318 9.87 -5.57 12.14
N GLY A 319 10.65 -6.58 11.76
CA GLY A 319 12.09 -6.42 11.50
C GLY A 319 12.38 -5.36 10.42
N ALA A 320 11.55 -5.31 9.38
CA ALA A 320 11.66 -4.35 8.27
C ALA A 320 11.56 -2.88 8.73
N ILE A 321 10.84 -2.59 9.82
CA ILE A 321 10.79 -1.24 10.41
C ILE A 321 12.20 -0.77 10.80
N PHE A 322 12.95 -1.64 11.49
CA PHE A 322 14.31 -1.34 11.92
C PHE A 322 15.31 -1.35 10.76
N ASN A 323 15.06 -2.12 9.69
CA ASN A 323 15.83 -2.00 8.45
C ASN A 323 15.63 -0.63 7.80
N GLY A 324 14.42 -0.07 7.82
CA GLY A 324 14.18 1.32 7.42
C GLY A 324 14.96 2.32 8.27
N HIS A 325 15.00 2.13 9.60
CA HIS A 325 15.82 2.96 10.49
C HIS A 325 17.33 2.85 10.17
N ILE A 326 17.82 1.65 9.83
CA ILE A 326 19.21 1.45 9.39
C ILE A 326 19.47 2.24 8.11
N MET A 327 18.60 2.13 7.10
CA MET A 327 18.76 2.87 5.83
C MET A 327 18.76 4.39 6.04
N MET A 328 17.91 4.90 6.93
CA MET A 328 17.89 6.33 7.26
C MET A 328 19.16 6.81 7.97
N LEU A 329 19.77 5.95 8.79
CA LEU A 329 20.96 6.30 9.56
C LEU A 329 22.27 6.07 8.79
N ASP A 330 22.28 5.12 7.85
CA ASP A 330 23.41 4.77 6.97
C ASP A 330 23.45 5.65 5.70
N ASP A 331 22.74 6.79 5.73
CA ASP A 331 22.70 7.79 4.65
C ASP A 331 23.92 8.73 4.74
N ASP A 332 24.82 8.63 3.77
CA ASP A 332 26.02 9.46 3.66
C ASP A 332 25.70 10.96 3.58
N GLU A 333 24.57 11.36 2.99
CA GLU A 333 24.17 12.76 2.88
C GLU A 333 23.83 13.35 4.26
N LEU A 334 23.06 12.60 5.07
CA LEU A 334 22.77 12.97 6.45
C LEU A 334 24.06 13.15 7.25
N ILE A 335 24.96 12.16 7.21
CA ILE A 335 26.21 12.20 7.97
C ILE A 335 27.10 13.37 7.52
N THR A 336 27.18 13.60 6.21
CA THR A 336 27.94 14.72 5.64
C THR A 336 27.38 16.06 6.10
N SER A 337 26.05 16.25 6.07
CA SER A 337 25.40 17.48 6.57
C SER A 337 25.77 17.78 8.02
N VAL A 338 25.71 16.77 8.90
CA VAL A 338 26.08 16.93 10.32
C VAL A 338 27.55 17.29 10.47
N ILE A 339 28.45 16.66 9.72
CA ILE A 339 29.89 16.94 9.76
C ILE A 339 30.19 18.36 9.27
N ASP A 340 29.57 18.79 8.19
CA ASP A 340 29.77 20.11 7.61
C ASP A 340 29.26 21.21 8.56
N ARG A 341 28.12 20.98 9.22
CA ARG A 341 27.62 21.88 10.26
C ARG A 341 28.56 21.97 11.47
N ILE A 342 29.12 20.85 11.94
CA ILE A 342 30.15 20.85 13.01
C ILE A 342 31.32 21.77 12.63
N LYS A 343 31.83 21.64 11.40
CA LYS A 343 32.97 22.43 10.91
C LYS A 343 32.64 23.91 10.74
N ALA A 344 31.48 24.22 10.14
CA ALA A 344 31.09 25.57 9.78
C ALA A 344 30.71 26.40 11.01
N GLU A 345 29.88 25.83 11.90
CA GLU A 345 29.36 26.52 13.07
C GLU A 345 30.25 26.35 14.31
N LYS A 346 31.23 25.45 14.25
CA LYS A 346 32.14 25.10 15.36
C LYS A 346 31.37 24.71 16.61
N ILE A 347 30.44 23.77 16.45
CA ILE A 347 29.58 23.25 17.52
C ILE A 347 29.90 21.78 17.81
N SER A 348 29.41 21.25 18.94
CA SER A 348 29.57 19.83 19.29
C SER A 348 28.84 18.92 18.29
N ALA A 349 29.28 17.67 18.18
CA ALA A 349 28.57 16.64 17.41
C ALA A 349 27.16 16.40 17.95
N GLN A 350 26.98 16.52 19.26
CA GLN A 350 25.68 16.41 19.92
C GLN A 350 24.70 17.48 19.46
N GLN A 351 25.16 18.74 19.41
CA GLN A 351 24.33 19.86 18.97
C GLN A 351 24.01 19.74 17.48
N SER A 352 25.03 19.53 16.65
CA SER A 352 24.86 19.40 15.20
C SER A 352 23.89 18.27 14.82
N TRP A 353 24.04 17.10 15.44
CA TRP A 353 23.14 15.96 15.24
C TRP A 353 21.70 16.27 15.70
N SER A 354 21.56 16.95 16.85
CA SER A 354 20.25 17.33 17.37
C SER A 354 19.53 18.29 16.44
N ASP A 355 20.24 19.29 15.92
CA ASP A 355 19.69 20.32 15.04
C ASP A 355 19.29 19.74 13.68
N GLU A 356 20.17 18.97 13.05
CA GLU A 356 19.87 18.30 11.77
C GLU A 356 18.64 17.39 11.89
N MET A 357 18.58 16.56 12.93
CA MET A 357 17.44 15.67 13.14
C MET A 357 16.17 16.44 13.50
N GLN A 358 16.28 17.57 14.21
CA GLN A 358 15.15 18.42 14.55
C GLN A 358 14.56 19.10 13.33
N GLU A 359 15.39 19.60 12.40
CA GLU A 359 14.97 20.16 11.12
C GLU A 359 14.24 19.11 10.28
N ARG A 360 14.81 17.91 10.13
CA ARG A 360 14.15 16.80 9.41
C ARG A 360 12.83 16.38 10.06
N THR A 361 12.78 16.32 11.39
CA THR A 361 11.54 16.04 12.13
C THR A 361 10.46 17.08 11.83
N GLN A 362 10.83 18.37 11.78
CA GLN A 362 9.88 19.45 11.44
C GLN A 362 9.34 19.32 10.00
N MET A 363 10.18 18.90 9.04
CA MET A 363 9.73 18.64 7.67
C MET A 363 8.65 17.55 7.63
N TYR A 364 8.83 16.46 8.38
CA TYR A 364 7.84 15.40 8.48
C TYR A 364 6.55 15.88 9.15
N CYS A 365 6.64 16.66 10.22
CA CYS A 365 5.48 17.26 10.89
C CYS A 365 4.68 18.20 9.97
N ALA A 366 5.32 18.84 8.99
CA ALA A 366 4.68 19.76 8.05
C ALA A 366 3.94 19.06 6.89
N LEU A 367 4.10 17.73 6.73
CA LEU A 367 3.43 16.98 5.66
C LEU A 367 1.90 16.98 5.84
N THR A 368 1.17 16.98 4.73
CA THR A 368 -0.31 16.96 4.75
C THR A 368 -0.88 15.59 5.05
N ASP A 369 -0.18 14.51 4.67
CA ASP A 369 -0.57 13.13 4.93
C ASP A 369 -0.37 12.77 6.42
N PRO A 370 -1.44 12.48 7.17
CA PRO A 370 -1.36 12.06 8.56
C PRO A 370 -0.52 10.80 8.81
N TYR A 371 -0.47 9.86 7.86
CA TYR A 371 0.32 8.64 7.96
C TYR A 371 1.81 8.95 7.87
N LEU A 372 2.20 9.82 6.92
CA LEU A 372 3.60 10.25 6.79
C LEU A 372 4.02 11.12 7.97
N ARG A 373 3.15 11.99 8.49
CA ARG A 373 3.45 12.78 9.70
C ARG A 373 3.80 11.90 10.90
N ALA A 374 3.13 10.75 11.06
CA ALA A 374 3.39 9.84 12.18
C ALA A 374 4.82 9.26 12.17
N ARG A 375 5.55 9.37 11.06
CA ARG A 375 6.96 8.96 10.91
C ARG A 375 7.94 9.90 11.59
N GLU A 376 7.51 11.08 12.05
CA GLU A 376 8.35 11.98 12.84
C GLU A 376 8.91 11.30 14.11
N LEU A 377 8.13 10.38 14.69
CA LEU A 377 8.51 9.61 15.87
C LEU A 377 9.72 8.70 15.60
N ASP A 378 9.85 8.18 14.38
CA ASP A 378 10.95 7.32 13.95
C ASP A 378 12.27 8.12 13.86
N LEU A 379 12.19 9.38 13.39
CA LEU A 379 13.33 10.31 13.37
C LEU A 379 13.76 10.71 14.78
N ARG A 380 12.81 11.00 15.67
CA ARG A 380 13.10 11.30 17.08
C ARG A 380 13.69 10.10 17.82
N ASP A 381 13.23 8.89 17.50
CA ASP A 381 13.82 7.66 17.99
C ASP A 381 15.30 7.62 17.58
N LEU A 382 15.60 7.61 16.28
CA LEU A 382 16.97 7.61 15.74
C LEU A 382 17.86 8.70 16.36
N ARG A 383 17.33 9.92 16.48
CA ARG A 383 18.03 11.03 17.12
C ARG A 383 18.46 10.65 18.53
N ASN A 384 17.53 10.19 19.35
CA ASN A 384 17.80 9.81 20.73
C ASN A 384 18.77 8.62 20.80
N GLN A 385 18.63 7.64 19.89
CA GLN A 385 19.51 6.48 19.84
C GLN A 385 20.99 6.85 19.69
N VAL A 386 21.29 7.78 18.78
CA VAL A 386 22.66 8.30 18.58
C VAL A 386 23.08 9.19 19.75
N LEU A 387 22.18 10.00 20.30
CA LEU A 387 22.49 10.86 21.46
C LEU A 387 22.89 10.05 22.71
N TYR A 388 22.30 8.88 22.94
CA TYR A 388 22.75 7.99 24.02
C TYR A 388 24.24 7.65 23.88
N HIS A 389 24.71 7.34 22.67
CA HIS A 389 26.14 7.05 22.44
C HIS A 389 27.01 8.32 22.49
N LEU A 390 26.54 9.46 21.98
CA LEU A 390 27.27 10.73 22.07
C LEU A 390 27.44 11.22 23.51
N GLN A 391 26.47 10.93 24.39
CA GLN A 391 26.49 11.29 25.81
C GLN A 391 27.10 10.22 26.71
N ASP A 392 27.54 9.09 26.15
CA ASP A 392 27.97 7.90 26.89
C ASP A 392 26.95 7.48 27.98
N LYS A 393 25.65 7.62 27.63
CA LYS A 393 24.54 7.24 28.49
C LYS A 393 24.00 5.88 28.08
N THR A 394 23.71 5.06 29.07
CA THR A 394 22.98 3.80 28.85
C THR A 394 21.48 4.09 28.72
N ARG A 395 20.83 3.38 27.80
CA ARG A 395 19.37 3.41 27.75
C ARG A 395 18.81 2.78 29.02
N PRO A 396 17.71 3.33 29.59
CA PRO A 396 16.98 2.67 30.65
C PRO A 396 16.62 1.24 30.23
N SER A 397 16.97 0.25 31.03
CA SER A 397 16.53 -1.14 30.83
C SER A 397 15.68 -1.59 32.02
N PHE A 398 14.53 -0.94 32.21
CA PHE A 398 13.59 -1.34 33.25
C PHE A 398 12.55 -2.26 32.64
N THR A 399 12.43 -3.46 33.18
CA THR A 399 11.33 -4.37 32.87
C THR A 399 10.42 -4.45 34.09
N PRO A 400 9.10 -4.50 33.91
CA PRO A 400 8.19 -4.71 35.02
C PRO A 400 8.45 -6.07 35.67
N SER A 401 8.46 -6.12 37.00
CA SER A 401 8.67 -7.35 37.78
C SER A 401 7.42 -8.23 37.90
N GLN A 402 6.28 -7.73 37.42
CA GLN A 402 4.98 -8.40 37.42
C GLN A 402 4.17 -7.93 36.20
N PRO A 403 3.07 -8.61 35.82
CA PRO A 403 2.16 -8.13 34.78
C PRO A 403 1.72 -6.68 35.01
N ALA A 404 2.00 -5.78 34.07
CA ALA A 404 1.79 -4.33 34.24
C ALA A 404 1.30 -3.61 32.98
N ILE A 405 0.60 -2.48 33.16
CA ILE A 405 0.26 -1.55 32.07
C ILE A 405 1.35 -0.48 32.00
N LEU A 406 2.04 -0.36 30.86
CA LEU A 406 3.04 0.68 30.65
C LEU A 406 2.34 2.04 30.52
N VAL A 407 2.78 3.01 31.31
CA VAL A 407 2.32 4.39 31.25
C VAL A 407 3.47 5.28 30.83
N ALA A 408 3.32 6.03 29.74
CA ALA A 408 4.37 6.94 29.26
C ALA A 408 3.80 8.20 28.60
N LYS A 409 4.68 9.20 28.39
CA LYS A 409 4.33 10.38 27.60
C LYS A 409 4.12 10.03 26.12
N GLU A 410 5.12 9.39 25.54
CA GLU A 410 5.20 8.83 24.19
C GLU A 410 6.07 7.58 24.31
N LEU A 411 6.08 6.72 23.30
CA LEU A 411 6.88 5.49 23.32
C LEU A 411 7.54 5.26 21.96
N PHE A 412 8.84 5.05 21.93
CA PHE A 412 9.59 4.81 20.69
C PHE A 412 9.57 3.33 20.28
N PRO A 413 9.65 3.02 18.97
CA PRO A 413 9.78 1.65 18.47
C PRO A 413 10.95 0.90 19.11
N SER A 414 12.10 1.56 19.27
CA SER A 414 13.28 0.95 19.88
C SER A 414 13.09 0.57 21.35
N THR A 415 12.26 1.30 22.10
CA THR A 415 11.90 0.96 23.49
C THR A 415 10.98 -0.25 23.53
N LEU A 416 9.97 -0.31 22.67
CA LEU A 416 9.03 -1.44 22.63
C LEU A 416 9.71 -2.76 22.35
N ILE A 417 10.64 -2.79 21.39
CA ILE A 417 11.34 -4.04 21.06
C ILE A 417 12.28 -4.51 22.19
N GLN A 418 12.79 -3.59 23.00
CA GLN A 418 13.53 -3.97 24.21
C GLN A 418 12.62 -4.67 25.22
N LEU A 419 11.37 -4.21 25.32
CA LEU A 419 10.34 -4.72 26.22
C LEU A 419 9.57 -5.93 25.66
N VAL A 420 9.94 -6.47 24.50
CA VAL A 420 9.19 -7.58 23.86
C VAL A 420 9.13 -8.85 24.71
N ASP A 421 10.12 -9.09 25.57
CA ASP A 421 10.17 -10.25 26.49
C ASP A 421 9.67 -9.90 27.91
N SER A 422 9.10 -8.71 28.10
CA SER A 422 8.63 -8.25 29.41
C SER A 422 7.21 -8.71 29.71
N GLN A 423 6.79 -8.53 30.97
CA GLN A 423 5.42 -8.85 31.42
C GLN A 423 4.44 -7.69 31.19
N LEU A 424 4.58 -6.96 30.09
CA LEU A 424 3.57 -5.96 29.75
C LEU A 424 2.26 -6.64 29.35
N VAL A 425 1.17 -6.09 29.85
CA VAL A 425 -0.19 -6.53 29.49
C VAL A 425 -0.98 -5.43 28.80
N GLY A 426 -0.50 -4.19 28.77
CA GLY A 426 -1.13 -3.10 28.03
C GLY A 426 -0.27 -1.83 28.03
N ILE A 427 -0.67 -0.85 27.21
CA ILE A 427 0.07 0.41 27.02
C ILE A 427 -0.92 1.58 27.07
N ALA A 428 -0.56 2.62 27.81
CA ALA A 428 -1.29 3.88 27.89
C ALA A 428 -0.32 5.04 27.65
N LEU A 429 -0.56 5.84 26.61
CA LEU A 429 0.28 6.99 26.26
C LEU A 429 -0.47 8.31 26.37
N ALA A 430 0.19 9.31 26.94
CA ALA A 430 -0.36 10.66 27.06
C ALA A 430 -0.48 11.35 25.69
N LYS A 431 0.47 11.08 24.79
CA LYS A 431 0.54 11.53 23.40
C LYS A 431 0.91 10.35 22.50
N GLY A 432 0.57 10.44 21.23
CA GLY A 432 1.03 9.50 20.21
C GLY A 432 0.04 9.40 19.06
N ASP A 433 0.43 8.70 18.00
CA ASP A 433 -0.43 8.44 16.86
C ASP A 433 -0.71 6.94 16.74
N SER A 434 -1.98 6.57 16.54
CA SER A 434 -2.39 5.18 16.38
C SER A 434 -1.85 4.52 15.10
N ARG A 435 -1.28 5.31 14.19
CA ARG A 435 -0.62 4.85 12.95
C ARG A 435 0.91 4.77 13.06
N SER A 436 1.48 5.14 14.22
CA SER A 436 2.93 5.07 14.44
C SER A 436 3.45 3.63 14.41
N HIS A 437 4.74 3.45 14.12
CA HIS A 437 5.36 2.13 14.25
C HIS A 437 5.25 1.55 15.67
N SER A 438 5.25 2.38 16.71
CA SER A 438 5.01 1.91 18.07
C SER A 438 3.64 1.27 18.23
N ALA A 439 2.59 1.84 17.63
CA ALA A 439 1.25 1.25 17.64
C ALA A 439 1.19 -0.06 16.85
N ILE A 440 1.87 -0.13 15.70
CA ILE A 440 1.98 -1.36 14.88
C ILE A 440 2.70 -2.46 15.67
N ILE A 441 3.83 -2.15 16.30
CA ILE A 441 4.60 -3.10 17.11
C ILE A 441 3.76 -3.58 18.31
N ALA A 442 3.08 -2.68 19.01
CA ALA A 442 2.21 -3.03 20.13
C ALA A 442 1.08 -3.97 19.71
N ALA A 443 0.47 -3.74 18.55
CA ALA A 443 -0.55 -4.62 17.99
C ALA A 443 0.00 -6.02 17.68
N GLU A 444 1.19 -6.13 17.10
CA GLU A 444 1.85 -7.42 16.84
C GLU A 444 2.21 -8.15 18.15
N MET A 445 2.63 -7.40 19.17
CA MET A 445 2.83 -7.92 20.54
C MET A 445 1.52 -8.31 21.23
N ARG A 446 0.36 -8.08 20.59
CA ARG A 446 -0.99 -8.29 21.15
C ARG A 446 -1.23 -7.51 22.45
N LEU A 447 -0.58 -6.36 22.58
CA LEU A 447 -0.78 -5.46 23.70
C LEU A 447 -1.88 -4.45 23.36
N PRO A 448 -2.99 -4.40 24.14
CA PRO A 448 -3.95 -3.33 24.00
C PRO A 448 -3.29 -1.99 24.34
N MET A 449 -3.52 -1.01 23.48
CA MET A 449 -2.84 0.28 23.53
C MET A 449 -3.85 1.42 23.38
N LEU A 450 -3.75 2.41 24.27
CA LEU A 450 -4.43 3.70 24.16
C LEU A 450 -3.39 4.81 23.99
N VAL A 451 -3.66 5.73 23.08
CA VAL A 451 -2.83 6.93 22.84
C VAL A 451 -3.67 8.19 22.99
N ASN A 452 -3.02 9.35 23.11
CA ASN A 452 -3.68 10.65 23.27
C ASN A 452 -4.61 10.75 24.49
N LEU A 453 -4.27 10.08 25.59
CA LEU A 453 -5.00 10.17 26.87
C LEU A 453 -4.80 11.50 27.60
N GLY A 454 -3.91 12.36 27.10
CA GLY A 454 -3.66 13.70 27.63
C GLY A 454 -2.73 13.73 28.85
N SER A 455 -2.37 14.95 29.29
CA SER A 455 -1.38 15.17 30.35
C SER A 455 -1.80 14.68 31.73
N ALA A 456 -3.09 14.43 31.96
CA ALA A 456 -3.59 13.86 33.21
C ALA A 456 -3.00 12.47 33.48
N LEU A 457 -2.69 11.70 32.42
CA LEU A 457 -2.05 10.40 32.54
C LEU A 457 -0.69 10.47 33.24
N LEU A 458 0.04 11.57 33.08
CA LEU A 458 1.38 11.76 33.67
C LEU A 458 1.35 11.94 35.20
N LYS A 459 0.16 11.98 35.82
CA LYS A 459 -0.01 11.99 37.27
C LYS A 459 -0.11 10.58 37.87
N VAL A 460 -0.21 9.55 37.03
CA VAL A 460 -0.24 8.16 37.49
C VAL A 460 1.11 7.81 38.11
N THR A 461 1.08 7.19 39.29
CA THR A 461 2.29 6.76 40.00
C THR A 461 2.56 5.27 39.79
N GLU A 462 3.82 4.87 40.00
CA GLU A 462 4.23 3.47 39.93
C GLU A 462 3.32 2.57 40.79
N SER A 463 3.00 1.38 40.27
CA SER A 463 2.14 0.39 40.90
C SER A 463 0.68 0.80 41.16
N GLN A 464 0.25 1.99 40.74
CA GLN A 464 -1.16 2.39 40.85
C GLN A 464 -2.03 1.47 39.99
N LYS A 465 -3.17 1.00 40.52
CA LYS A 465 -4.05 0.08 39.80
C LYS A 465 -4.77 0.80 38.66
N LEU A 466 -4.65 0.23 37.46
CA LEU A 466 -5.28 0.74 36.26
C LEU A 466 -6.23 -0.28 35.67
N LYS A 467 -7.30 0.20 35.04
CA LYS A 467 -8.19 -0.58 34.19
C LYS A 467 -8.17 0.03 32.79
N LEU A 468 -7.52 -0.65 31.85
CA LEU A 468 -7.45 -0.27 30.43
C LEU A 468 -8.60 -0.95 29.69
N ASP A 469 -9.41 -0.19 28.96
CA ASP A 469 -10.51 -0.68 28.12
C ASP A 469 -10.37 -0.11 26.69
N THR A 470 -9.80 -0.88 25.77
CA THR A 470 -9.58 -0.42 24.40
C THR A 470 -10.84 -0.39 23.55
N ASN A 471 -11.88 -1.14 23.93
CA ASN A 471 -13.16 -1.10 23.24
C ASN A 471 -13.90 0.21 23.49
N LYS A 472 -13.79 0.74 24.71
CA LYS A 472 -14.36 2.04 25.08
C LYS A 472 -13.42 3.21 24.82
N GLY A 473 -12.13 2.95 24.59
CA GLY A 473 -11.11 3.99 24.52
C GLY A 473 -10.82 4.62 25.88
N GLU A 474 -11.04 3.89 26.97
CA GLU A 474 -11.02 4.41 28.34
C GLU A 474 -9.88 3.81 29.18
N LEU A 475 -9.21 4.64 29.97
CA LEU A 475 -8.34 4.21 31.06
C LEU A 475 -8.92 4.71 32.38
N VAL A 476 -9.27 3.80 33.28
CA VAL A 476 -9.72 4.13 34.63
C VAL A 476 -8.57 3.94 35.60
N ILE A 477 -8.24 5.01 36.33
CA ILE A 477 -7.24 5.00 37.39
C ILE A 477 -7.97 4.72 38.71
N GLU A 478 -7.69 3.59 39.36
CA GLU A 478 -8.32 3.29 40.66
C GLU A 478 -7.75 4.22 41.75
N PRO A 479 -8.59 4.69 42.70
CA PRO A 479 -8.13 5.50 43.81
C PRO A 479 -7.10 4.73 44.64
N ILE A 480 -6.07 5.44 45.11
CA ILE A 480 -5.16 4.90 46.12
C ILE A 480 -5.98 4.80 47.41
N MET A 481 -6.28 3.58 47.87
CA MET A 481 -6.86 3.42 49.22
C MET A 481 -5.78 3.85 50.21
N LEU A 482 -6.05 4.97 50.90
CA LEU A 482 -5.22 5.54 51.96
C LEU A 482 -5.13 4.60 53.17
#